data_AF-A0A0R2C5F2-F1
#
_entry.id   AF-A0A0R2C5F2-F1
#
_cell.length_a   1.000
_cell.length_b   1.000
_cell.length_c   1.000
_cell.angle_alpha   90.00
_cell.angle_beta   90.00
_cell.angle_gamma   90.00
#
_symmetry.space_group_name_H-M   'P 1'
#
loop_
_entity.id
_entity.type
_entity.pdbx_description
1 polymer ?
#
loop_
_entity_poly.entity_id
_entity_poly.type
_entity_poly.pdbx_seq_one_letter_code
_entity_poly.pdbx_strand_id
1 'polypeptide(L)' 'MSFEFADAVVLCLKRNKRLGIKPSSQTEIAEHFGLSKPYINQLINGNVANTDNTRHWIKEIKKYVGVDE' A
#
# COMPACT_ATOMS: atom_id res chain seq x y z
N MET A 1 11.62 10.76 -0.84
CA MET A 1 11.42 9.61 0.07
C MET A 1 10.25 8.71 -0.38
N SER A 2 9.92 8.64 -1.68
CA SER A 2 8.83 7.80 -2.22
C SER A 2 9.29 6.38 -2.60
N PHE A 3 10.55 6.24 -3.05
CA PHE A 3 11.14 4.96 -3.42
C PHE A 3 11.14 3.97 -2.25
N GLU A 4 11.49 4.41 -1.03
CA GLU A 4 11.52 3.54 0.16
C GLU A 4 10.13 2.96 0.51
N PHE A 5 9.06 3.75 0.40
CA PHE A 5 7.71 3.25 0.70
C PHE A 5 7.21 2.28 -0.37
N ALA A 6 7.38 2.62 -1.64
CA ALA A 6 6.95 1.76 -2.74
C ALA A 6 7.67 0.41 -2.71
N ASP A 7 8.98 0.41 -2.48
CA ASP A 7 9.79 -0.80 -2.39
C ASP A 7 9.40 -1.65 -1.17
N ALA A 8 9.18 -1.03 0.00
CA ALA A 8 8.72 -1.73 1.19
C ALA A 8 7.37 -2.42 0.98
N VAL A 9 6.41 -1.75 0.35
CA VAL A 9 5.11 -2.34 0.02
C VAL A 9 5.28 -3.53 -0.92
N VAL A 10 6.10 -3.41 -1.97
CA VAL A 10 6.34 -4.53 -2.91
C VAL A 10 6.97 -5.74 -2.20
N LEU A 11 7.93 -5.52 -1.30
CA LEU A 11 8.55 -6.58 -0.51
C LEU A 11 7.54 -7.29 0.38
N CYS A 12 6.70 -6.54 1.11
CA CYS A 12 5.68 -7.12 1.97
C CYS A 12 4.60 -7.86 1.17
N LEU A 13 4.14 -7.33 0.03
CA LEU A 13 3.19 -8.05 -0.84
C LEU A 13 3.78 -9.37 -1.36
N LYS A 14 5.06 -9.39 -1.75
CA LYS A 14 5.76 -10.62 -2.15
C LYS A 14 5.86 -11.61 -0.98
N ARG A 15 6.22 -11.14 0.22
CA ARG A 15 6.24 -11.96 1.44
C ARG A 15 4.87 -12.58 1.70
N ASN A 16 3.82 -11.75 1.70
CA ASN A 16 2.46 -12.16 1.99
C ASN A 16 1.97 -13.20 0.98
N LYS A 17 2.27 -13.00 -0.31
CA LYS A 17 2.00 -14.00 -1.36
C LYS A 17 2.68 -15.35 -1.10
N ARG A 18 3.94 -15.36 -0.65
CA ARG A 18 4.67 -16.60 -0.32
C ARG A 18 4.09 -17.32 0.90
N LEU A 19 3.55 -16.56 1.86
CA LEU A 19 2.95 -17.09 3.10
C LEU A 19 1.45 -17.42 2.95
N GLY A 20 0.82 -17.12 1.81
CA GLY A 20 -0.62 -17.32 1.62
C GLY A 20 -1.50 -16.38 2.46
N ILE A 21 -0.96 -15.24 2.90
CA ILE A 21 -1.67 -14.24 3.70
C ILE A 21 -2.02 -13.00 2.85
N LYS A 22 -3.05 -12.26 3.27
CA LYS A 22 -3.48 -11.01 2.63
C LYS A 22 -2.91 -9.78 3.36
N PRO A 23 -2.71 -8.65 2.66
CA PRO A 23 -2.79 -8.49 1.21
C PRO A 23 -1.52 -9.02 0.50
N SER A 24 -1.71 -9.63 -0.66
CA SER A 24 -0.65 -10.14 -1.56
C SER A 24 -0.56 -9.35 -2.87
N SER A 25 -1.51 -8.44 -3.13
CA SER A 25 -1.52 -7.55 -4.30
C SER A 25 -2.14 -6.19 -4.00
N GLN A 26 -1.88 -5.19 -4.87
CA GLN A 26 -2.55 -3.89 -4.81
C GLN A 26 -4.07 -3.99 -5.06
N THR A 27 -4.52 -5.01 -5.79
CA THR A 27 -5.96 -5.25 -5.99
C THR A 27 -6.63 -5.61 -4.66
N GLU A 28 -6.02 -6.47 -3.84
CA GLU A 28 -6.57 -6.84 -2.54
C GLU A 28 -6.54 -5.68 -1.53
N ILE A 29 -5.56 -4.78 -1.65
CA ILE A 29 -5.56 -3.52 -0.90
C ILE A 29 -6.78 -2.67 -1.32
N ALA A 30 -6.98 -2.50 -2.63
CA ALA A 30 -8.09 -1.73 -3.19
C ALA A 30 -9.46 -2.28 -2.75
N GLU A 31 -9.66 -3.60 -2.85
CA GLU A 31 -10.88 -4.28 -2.41
C GLU A 31 -11.12 -4.13 -0.91
N HIS A 32 -10.08 -4.26 -0.08
CA HIS A 32 -10.19 -4.13 1.37
C HIS A 32 -10.67 -2.74 1.81
N PHE A 33 -10.14 -1.69 1.18
CA PHE A 33 -10.46 -0.31 1.52
C PHE A 33 -11.60 0.31 0.71
N GLY A 34 -12.18 -0.42 -0.25
CA GLY A 34 -13.20 0.12 -1.17
C GLY A 34 -12.66 1.23 -2.08
N LEU A 35 -11.37 1.18 -2.41
CA LEU A 35 -10.68 2.17 -3.24
C LEU A 35 -10.43 1.63 -4.64
N SER A 36 -10.13 2.52 -5.59
CA SER A 36 -9.73 2.09 -6.93
C SER A 36 -8.26 1.65 -6.94
N LYS A 37 -7.94 0.60 -7.70
CA LYS A 37 -6.55 0.15 -7.89
C LYS A 37 -5.62 1.27 -8.43
N PRO A 38 -6.04 2.12 -9.38
CA PRO A 38 -5.22 3.27 -9.80
C PRO A 38 -4.91 4.23 -8.65
N TYR A 39 -5.88 4.48 -7.76
CA TYR A 39 -5.65 5.36 -6.62
C TYR A 39 -4.65 4.74 -5.62
N ILE A 40 -4.75 3.44 -5.34
CA ILE A 40 -3.75 2.70 -4.55
C ILE A 40 -2.36 2.80 -5.17
N ASN A 41 -2.25 2.66 -6.50
CA ASN A 41 -0.98 2.81 -7.20
C ASN A 41 -0.39 4.21 -7.02
N GLN A 42 -1.21 5.25 -7.13
CA GLN A 42 -0.79 6.64 -6.93
C GLN A 42 -0.32 6.90 -5.50
N LEU A 43 -1.05 6.38 -4.50
CA LEU A 43 -0.67 6.47 -3.08
C LEU A 43 0.68 5.81 -2.80
N ILE A 44 0.91 4.61 -3.36
CA ILE A 44 2.15 3.85 -3.16
C ILE A 44 3.34 4.53 -3.84
N ASN A 45 3.16 5.00 -5.09
CA ASN A 45 4.26 5.56 -5.88
C ASN A 45 4.54 7.05 -5.59
N GLY A 46 3.76 7.69 -4.71
CA GLY A 46 3.94 9.09 -4.35
C GLY A 46 3.48 10.09 -5.43
N ASN A 47 2.56 9.67 -6.32
CA ASN A 47 2.03 10.50 -7.40
C ASN A 47 0.78 11.31 -6.99
N VAL A 48 0.64 11.60 -5.70
CA VAL A 48 -0.53 12.27 -5.10
C VAL A 48 -0.11 13.47 -4.27
N ALA A 49 -0.98 14.48 -4.21
CA ALA A 49 -0.76 15.65 -3.35
C ALA A 49 -0.65 15.23 -1.87
N ASN A 50 0.24 15.90 -1.13
CA ASN A 50 0.48 15.64 0.30
C ASN A 50 -0.62 16.25 1.19
N THR A 51 -1.82 15.69 1.11
CA THR A 51 -2.98 16.06 1.92
C THR A 51 -3.11 15.18 3.16
N ASP A 52 -3.94 15.58 4.12
CA ASP A 52 -4.27 14.75 5.29
C ASP A 52 -4.86 13.40 4.87
N ASN A 53 -5.70 13.39 3.84
CA ASN A 53 -6.29 12.17 3.30
C ASN A 53 -5.23 11.24 2.71
N THR A 54 -4.27 11.77 1.95
CA THR A 54 -3.13 10.97 1.41
C THR A 54 -2.31 10.36 2.54
N ARG A 55 -1.98 11.14 3.58
CA ARG A 55 -1.22 10.64 4.75
C ARG A 55 -1.99 9.56 5.50
N HIS A 56 -3.29 9.76 5.70
CA HIS A 56 -4.18 8.78 6.30
C HIS A 56 -4.13 7.45 5.54
N TRP A 57 -4.36 7.47 4.22
CA TRP A 57 -4.35 6.25 3.42
C TRP A 57 -2.98 5.56 3.36
N ILE A 58 -1.89 6.31 3.26
CA ILE A 58 -0.54 5.72 3.33
C ILE A 58 -0.35 4.97 4.65
N LYS A 59 -0.79 5.56 5.77
CA LYS A 59 -0.71 4.92 7.09
C LYS A 59 -1.54 3.63 7.17
N GLU A 60 -2.78 3.67 6.70
CA GLU A 60 -3.65 2.48 6.67
C GLU A 60 -3.07 1.37 5.76
N ILE A 61 -2.52 1.74 4.60
CA ILE A 61 -1.85 0.79 3.69
C ILE A 61 -0.62 0.17 4.36
N LYS A 62 0.24 0.96 5.01
CA LYS A 62 1.41 0.44 5.75
C LYS A 62 0.98 -0.60 6.79
N LYS A 63 -0.02 -0.27 7.60
CA LYS A 63 -0.55 -1.15 8.64
C LYS A 63 -1.13 -2.45 8.07
N TYR A 64 -1.91 -2.36 6.99
CA TYR A 64 -2.55 -3.54 6.40
C TYR A 64 -1.55 -4.46 5.69
N VAL A 65 -0.57 -3.87 4.99
CA VAL A 65 0.48 -4.62 4.28
C VAL A 65 1.50 -5.21 5.27
N GLY A 66 1.65 -4.61 6.45
CA GLY A 66 2.63 -4.98 7.47
C GLY A 66 4.01 -4.43 7.14
N VAL A 67 4.07 -3.15 6.75
CA VAL A 67 5.30 -2.36 6.73
C VAL A 67 5.47 -1.83 8.15
N ASP A 68 6.43 -2.39 8.89
CA ASP A 68 6.75 -1.96 10.25
C ASP A 68 7.22 -0.49 10.24
N GLU A 69 6.78 0.30 11.22
CA GLU A 69 7.31 1.65 11.52
C GLU A 69 8.58 1.55 12.38
#